data_AF-A0A7C3MF75-F1
#
_entry.id   AF-A0A7C3MF75-F1
#
_cell.length_a   1.000
_cell.length_b   1.000
_cell.length_c   1.000
_cell.angle_alpha   90.00
_cell.angle_beta   90.00
_cell.angle_gamma   90.00
#
_symmetry.space_group_name_H-M   'P 1'
#
loop_
_entity.id
_entity.type
_entity.pdbx_description
1 polymer ?
#
loop_
_entity_poly.entity_id
_entity_poly.type
_entity_poly.pdbx_seq_one_letter_code
_entity_poly.pdbx_strand_id
1 'polypeptide(L)'
;MGNKILLKKNFQILRYLLNFKKTLIRILFLIFIFSLNSFLIGLKEIKFVKNSPKGIWQEKKKLVLKEMLSIGVREGDQNLMFHEPMDLEVDENGNIYVLEKGNYRIQKFDKNGKFIVTIGKKGRDPGKYSTASILN
;
A
#
# COMPACT_ATOMS: atom_id res chain seq x y z
N MET A 1 -26.91 -10.74 -91.95
CA MET A 1 -25.93 -9.86 -91.26
C MET A 1 -26.26 -9.61 -89.78
N GLY A 2 -27.54 -9.58 -89.37
CA GLY A 2 -27.97 -9.27 -87.99
C GLY A 2 -27.50 -10.22 -86.87
N ASN A 3 -27.50 -11.55 -87.08
CA ASN A 3 -27.16 -12.51 -86.01
C ASN A 3 -25.70 -12.43 -85.52
N LYS A 4 -24.74 -12.12 -86.40
CA LYS A 4 -23.32 -11.93 -86.00
C LYS A 4 -23.11 -10.67 -85.14
N ILE A 5 -23.90 -9.61 -85.40
CA ILE A 5 -23.83 -8.36 -84.64
C ILE A 5 -24.45 -8.56 -83.24
N LEU A 6 -25.59 -9.26 -83.18
CA LEU A 6 -26.25 -9.59 -81.92
C LEU A 6 -25.36 -10.46 -81.02
N LEU A 7 -24.70 -11.47 -81.59
CA LEU A 7 -23.75 -12.33 -80.87
C LEU A 7 -22.57 -11.51 -80.31
N LYS A 8 -21.95 -10.63 -81.11
CA LYS A 8 -20.85 -9.77 -80.64
C LYS A 8 -21.28 -8.85 -79.48
N LYS A 9 -22.49 -8.27 -79.54
CA LYS A 9 -23.04 -7.46 -78.45
C LYS A 9 -23.26 -8.31 -77.18
N ASN A 10 -23.82 -9.52 -77.30
CA ASN A 10 -24.03 -10.42 -76.17
C ASN A 10 -22.71 -10.86 -75.51
N PHE A 11 -21.67 -11.14 -76.30
CA PHE A 11 -20.33 -11.43 -75.79
C PHE A 11 -19.69 -10.24 -75.06
N GLN A 12 -19.90 -9.02 -75.57
CA GLN A 12 -19.40 -7.80 -74.94
C GLN A 12 -20.09 -7.53 -73.60
N ILE A 13 -21.41 -7.74 -73.51
CA ILE A 13 -22.19 -7.62 -72.27
C ILE A 13 -21.75 -8.67 -71.25
N LEU A 14 -21.58 -9.94 -71.66
CA LEU A 14 -21.12 -11.00 -70.77
C LEU A 14 -19.73 -10.70 -70.20
N ARG A 15 -18.81 -10.18 -71.04
CA ARG A 15 -17.48 -9.76 -70.61
C ARG A 15 -17.53 -8.58 -69.63
N TYR A 16 -18.41 -7.62 -69.86
CA TYR A 16 -18.62 -6.49 -68.95
C TYR A 16 -19.17 -6.96 -67.58
N LEU A 17 -20.17 -7.84 -67.58
CA LEU A 17 -20.73 -8.45 -66.37
C LEU A 17 -19.69 -9.28 -65.61
N LEU A 18 -18.86 -10.04 -66.31
CA LEU A 18 -17.78 -10.83 -65.70
C LEU A 18 -16.72 -9.94 -65.06
N ASN A 19 -16.32 -8.86 -65.75
CA ASN A 19 -15.38 -7.87 -65.20
C ASN A 19 -16.00 -7.14 -64.00
N PHE A 20 -17.27 -6.75 -64.07
CA PHE A 20 -17.99 -6.13 -62.97
C PHE A 20 -18.04 -7.03 -61.74
N LYS A 21 -18.38 -8.32 -61.90
CA LYS A 21 -18.34 -9.30 -60.79
C LYS A 21 -16.94 -9.44 -60.20
N LYS A 22 -15.88 -9.49 -61.02
CA LYS A 22 -14.49 -9.54 -60.53
C LYS A 22 -14.10 -8.28 -59.75
N THR A 23 -14.49 -7.11 -60.24
CA THR A 23 -14.25 -5.83 -59.55
C THR A 23 -15.02 -5.76 -58.24
N LEU A 24 -16.30 -6.20 -58.23
CA LEU A 24 -17.13 -6.24 -57.02
C LEU A 24 -16.54 -7.18 -55.96
N ILE A 25 -16.10 -8.38 -56.36
CA ILE A 25 -15.42 -9.32 -55.46
C ILE A 25 -14.15 -8.71 -54.87
N ARG A 26 -13.35 -8.00 -55.69
CA ARG A 26 -12.16 -7.29 -55.21
C ARG A 26 -12.49 -6.21 -54.18
N ILE A 27 -13.53 -5.42 -54.42
CA ILE A 27 -13.97 -4.37 -53.49
C ILE A 27 -14.45 -4.99 -52.17
N LEU A 28 -15.29 -6.01 -52.24
CA LEU A 28 -15.78 -6.72 -51.04
C LEU A 28 -14.62 -7.34 -50.24
N PHE A 29 -13.63 -7.91 -50.93
CA PHE A 29 -12.44 -8.46 -50.28
C PHE A 29 -11.59 -7.39 -49.59
N LEU A 30 -11.42 -6.21 -50.21
CA LEU A 30 -10.70 -5.08 -49.59
C LEU A 30 -11.45 -4.54 -48.36
N ILE A 31 -12.78 -4.43 -48.43
CA ILE A 31 -13.63 -4.03 -47.29
C ILE A 31 -13.49 -5.05 -46.16
N PHE A 32 -13.51 -6.35 -46.49
CA PHE A 32 -13.32 -7.41 -45.50
C PHE A 32 -11.93 -7.33 -44.84
N ILE A 33 -10.85 -7.17 -45.61
CA ILE A 33 -9.49 -7.00 -45.06
C ILE A 33 -9.43 -5.77 -44.15
N PHE A 34 -10.01 -4.65 -44.57
CA PHE A 34 -10.01 -3.42 -43.78
C PHE A 34 -10.80 -3.58 -42.47
N SER A 35 -11.99 -4.18 -42.53
CA SER A 35 -12.81 -4.49 -41.35
C SER A 35 -12.10 -5.44 -40.40
N LEU A 36 -11.44 -6.47 -40.93
CA LEU A 36 -10.68 -7.44 -40.15
C LEU A 36 -9.49 -6.77 -39.45
N ASN A 37 -8.75 -5.89 -40.15
CA ASN A 37 -7.63 -5.16 -39.54
C ASN A 37 -8.08 -4.21 -38.42
N SER A 38 -9.16 -3.45 -38.62
CA SER A 38 -9.72 -2.59 -37.58
C SER A 38 -10.18 -3.38 -36.36
N PHE A 39 -10.79 -4.55 -36.57
CA PHE A 39 -11.17 -5.46 -35.50
C PHE A 39 -9.95 -6.01 -34.74
N LEU A 40 -8.89 -6.42 -35.46
CA LEU A 40 -7.65 -6.91 -34.86
C LEU A 40 -6.90 -5.84 -34.06
N ILE A 41 -6.94 -4.57 -34.49
CA ILE A 41 -6.39 -3.44 -33.73
C ILE A 41 -7.16 -3.27 -32.41
N GLY A 42 -8.49 -3.32 -32.46
CA GLY A 42 -9.33 -3.27 -31.25
C GLY A 42 -9.01 -4.40 -30.25
N LEU A 43 -8.68 -5.60 -30.74
CA LEU A 43 -8.26 -6.71 -29.88
C LEU A 43 -6.89 -6.51 -29.24
N LYS A 44 -5.95 -5.82 -29.91
CA LYS A 44 -4.61 -5.55 -29.36
C LYS A 44 -4.63 -4.60 -28.16
N GLU A 45 -5.62 -3.72 -28.07
CA GLU A 45 -5.76 -2.78 -26.95
C GLU A 45 -6.42 -3.41 -25.71
N ILE A 46 -6.99 -4.61 -25.85
CA ILE A 46 -7.59 -5.33 -24.72
C ILE A 46 -6.48 -5.90 -23.84
N LYS A 47 -6.16 -5.17 -22.78
CA LYS A 47 -5.35 -5.68 -21.68
C LYS A 47 -6.23 -6.55 -20.79
N PHE A 48 -6.09 -7.87 -20.92
CA PHE A 48 -6.67 -8.80 -19.94
C PHE A 48 -5.91 -8.69 -18.62
N VAL A 49 -6.44 -7.88 -17.70
CA VAL A 49 -5.96 -7.82 -16.32
C VAL A 49 -6.54 -9.03 -15.60
N LYS A 50 -5.76 -10.11 -15.49
CA LYS A 50 -6.08 -11.19 -14.56
C LYS A 50 -5.59 -10.77 -13.18
N ASN A 51 -6.50 -10.54 -12.25
CA ASN A 51 -6.12 -10.47 -10.84
C ASN A 51 -5.49 -11.80 -10.43
N SER A 52 -4.36 -11.74 -9.73
CA SER A 52 -3.77 -12.92 -9.11
C SER A 52 -4.82 -13.53 -8.15
N PRO A 53 -5.09 -14.85 -8.21
CA PRO A 53 -6.07 -15.49 -7.33
C PRO A 53 -5.64 -15.46 -5.86
N LYS A 54 -4.34 -15.25 -5.59
CA LYS A 54 -3.83 -14.91 -4.27
C LYS A 54 -3.59 -13.41 -4.21
N GLY A 55 -4.24 -12.75 -3.24
CA GLY A 55 -3.91 -11.38 -2.89
C GLY A 55 -2.40 -11.27 -2.66
N ILE A 56 -1.78 -10.28 -3.31
CA ILE A 56 -0.36 -9.93 -3.12
C ILE A 56 -0.27 -9.18 -1.78
N TRP A 57 -0.67 -9.83 -0.69
CA TRP A 57 -0.17 -9.47 0.61
C TRP A 57 1.29 -9.89 0.55
N GLN A 58 2.19 -8.92 0.34
CA GLN A 58 3.60 -9.15 0.56
C GLN A 58 3.73 -9.92 1.88
N GLU A 59 4.56 -10.97 1.91
CA GLU A 59 4.78 -11.80 3.10
C GLU A 59 4.63 -10.95 4.35
N LYS A 60 3.68 -11.30 5.23
CA LYS A 60 3.42 -10.55 6.47
C LYS A 60 4.77 -10.19 7.06
N LYS A 61 5.18 -8.92 6.98
CA LYS A 61 6.46 -8.48 7.55
C LYS A 61 6.39 -8.87 9.01
N LYS A 62 7.11 -9.94 9.37
CA LYS A 62 7.10 -10.47 10.71
C LYS A 62 7.87 -9.46 11.54
N LEU A 63 7.15 -8.66 12.33
CA LEU A 63 7.76 -7.77 13.30
C LEU A 63 8.52 -8.65 14.30
N VAL A 64 9.85 -8.61 14.24
CA VAL A 64 10.71 -9.22 15.23
C VAL A 64 11.10 -8.12 16.20
N LEU A 65 10.49 -8.12 17.38
CA LEU A 65 10.88 -7.22 18.46
C LEU A 65 12.12 -7.78 19.14
N LYS A 66 13.11 -6.92 19.37
CA LYS A 66 14.28 -7.22 20.18
C LYS A 66 14.19 -6.40 21.46
N GLU A 67 14.36 -7.05 22.60
CA GLU A 67 14.53 -6.33 23.86
C GLU A 67 15.77 -5.43 23.76
N MET A 68 15.60 -4.15 24.07
CA MET A 68 16.69 -3.17 24.02
C MET A 68 17.24 -2.85 25.39
N LEU A 69 16.37 -2.75 26.40
CA LEU A 69 16.74 -2.37 27.76
C LEU A 69 15.64 -2.83 28.72
N SER A 70 16.06 -3.37 29.86
CA SER A 70 15.21 -3.66 31.01
C SER A 70 15.68 -2.81 32.19
N ILE A 71 14.76 -2.07 32.80
CA ILE A 71 15.04 -1.20 33.95
C ILE A 71 14.17 -1.64 35.13
N GLY A 72 14.77 -1.59 36.31
CA GLY A 72 14.11 -1.78 37.59
C GLY A 72 14.22 -3.19 38.15
N VAL A 73 13.84 -3.31 39.43
CA VAL A 73 13.91 -4.56 40.20
C VAL A 73 12.64 -4.76 41.01
N ARG A 74 12.30 -6.02 41.30
CA ARG A 74 11.17 -6.36 42.18
C ARG A 74 11.46 -6.10 43.65
N GLU A 75 12.71 -6.29 44.06
CA GLU A 75 13.17 -6.15 45.45
C GLU A 75 14.60 -5.60 45.46
N GLY A 76 14.97 -4.86 46.51
CA GLY A 76 16.32 -4.30 46.68
C GLY A 76 16.32 -2.77 46.75
N ASP A 77 17.12 -2.13 45.91
CA ASP A 77 17.28 -0.67 45.91
C ASP A 77 15.97 0.03 45.56
N GLN A 78 15.48 0.88 46.46
CA GLN A 78 14.27 1.67 46.26
C GLN A 78 14.37 2.63 45.06
N ASN A 79 15.56 2.99 44.60
CA ASN A 79 15.79 3.79 43.40
C ASN A 79 15.63 2.98 42.09
N LEU A 80 15.44 1.67 42.20
CA LEU A 80 15.21 0.76 41.07
C LEU A 80 13.85 0.06 41.17
N MET A 81 13.16 0.14 42.32
CA MET A 81 11.82 -0.41 42.47
C MET A 81 10.77 0.55 41.91
N PHE A 82 9.74 0.02 41.24
CA PHE A 82 8.62 0.80 40.73
C PHE A 82 7.34 0.51 41.51
N HIS A 83 6.54 1.54 41.78
CA HIS A 83 5.19 1.40 42.35
C HIS A 83 4.17 2.21 41.53
N GLU A 84 3.27 1.49 40.85
CA GLU A 84 2.30 2.05 39.89
C GLU A 84 2.96 3.03 38.88
N PRO A 85 3.91 2.57 38.05
CA PRO A 85 4.43 3.40 36.95
C PRO A 85 3.30 3.70 35.97
N MET A 86 3.10 4.98 35.65
CA MET A 86 2.00 5.44 34.81
C MET A 86 2.46 5.82 33.41
N ASP A 87 3.67 6.37 33.29
CA ASP A 87 4.15 6.93 32.03
C ASP A 87 5.69 6.96 31.99
N LEU A 88 6.25 7.07 30.78
CA LEU A 88 7.67 7.26 30.56
C LEU A 88 7.97 8.19 29.37
N GLU A 89 9.00 9.02 29.49
CA GLU A 89 9.48 9.91 28.42
C GLU A 89 11.00 9.80 28.27
N VAL A 90 11.52 10.01 27.07
CA VAL A 90 12.96 9.96 26.78
C VAL A 90 13.42 11.30 26.21
N ASP A 91 14.42 11.94 26.85
CA ASP A 91 14.98 13.19 26.34
C ASP A 91 15.97 12.98 25.17
N GLU A 92 16.40 14.07 24.54
CA GLU A 92 17.32 14.05 23.39
C GLU A 92 18.68 13.39 23.69
N ASN A 93 19.07 13.30 24.97
CA ASN A 93 20.30 12.64 25.40
C ASN A 93 20.09 11.14 25.69
N GLY A 94 18.86 10.64 25.53
CA GLY A 94 18.46 9.28 25.84
C GLY A 94 18.21 9.04 27.33
N ASN A 95 18.10 10.08 28.17
CA ASN A 95 17.71 9.86 29.56
C ASN A 95 16.23 9.52 29.63
N ILE A 96 15.90 8.55 30.48
CA ILE A 96 14.57 7.99 30.62
C ILE A 96 13.97 8.52 31.91
N TYR A 97 12.77 9.10 31.83
CA TYR A 97 12.02 9.60 32.98
C TYR A 97 10.80 8.69 33.16
N VAL A 98 10.63 8.12 34.35
CA VAL A 98 9.50 7.26 34.69
C VAL A 98 8.65 7.96 35.75
N LEU A 99 7.37 8.18 35.44
CA LEU A 99 6.40 8.74 36.37
C LEU A 99 5.75 7.62 37.20
N GLU A 100 5.87 7.71 38.52
CA GLU A 100 5.29 6.75 39.46
C GLU A 100 4.19 7.38 40.31
N LYS A 101 2.97 6.89 40.13
CA LYS A 101 1.81 7.33 40.92
C LYS A 101 1.88 6.81 42.35
N GLY A 102 2.29 5.55 42.53
CA GLY A 102 2.27 4.89 43.84
C GLY A 102 3.33 5.45 44.80
N ASN A 103 4.43 5.99 44.25
CA ASN A 103 5.52 6.59 45.02
C ASN A 103 5.53 8.13 45.01
N TYR A 104 4.65 8.77 44.22
CA TYR A 104 4.59 10.23 44.09
C TYR A 104 5.93 10.84 43.65
N ARG A 105 6.58 10.19 42.68
CA ARG A 105 7.90 10.59 42.21
C ARG A 105 8.06 10.37 40.72
N ILE A 106 9.07 11.03 40.17
CA ILE A 106 9.63 10.76 38.86
C ILE A 106 11.04 10.23 39.08
N GLN A 107 11.40 9.13 38.45
CA GLN A 107 12.78 8.63 38.45
C GLN A 107 13.42 8.87 37.09
N LYS A 108 14.64 9.42 37.11
CA LYS A 108 15.46 9.62 35.91
C LYS A 108 16.57 8.57 35.84
N PHE A 109 16.71 7.94 34.68
CA PHE A 109 17.77 6.99 34.34
C PHE A 109 18.56 7.51 33.14
N ASP A 110 19.81 7.10 33.01
CA ASP A 110 20.57 7.32 31.78
C ASP A 110 20.11 6.37 30.66
N LYS A 111 20.65 6.56 29.46
CA LYS A 111 20.35 5.71 28.28
C LYS A 111 20.69 4.23 28.44
N ASN A 112 21.44 3.85 29.48
CA ASN A 112 21.82 2.47 29.78
C ASN A 112 21.01 1.90 30.96
N GLY A 113 20.00 2.64 31.46
CA GLY A 113 19.17 2.22 32.59
C GLY A 113 19.80 2.44 33.96
N LYS A 114 20.91 3.19 34.06
CA LYS A 114 21.50 3.53 35.36
C LYS A 114 20.70 4.66 36.00
N PHE A 115 20.29 4.46 37.26
CA PHE A 115 19.62 5.50 38.03
C PHE A 115 20.48 6.76 38.16
N ILE A 116 19.85 7.92 37.93
CA ILE A 116 20.47 9.24 38.08
C ILE A 116 19.89 9.95 39.30
N VAL A 117 18.56 10.14 39.33
CA VAL A 117 17.92 10.95 40.37
C VAL A 117 16.44 10.65 40.52
N THR A 118 15.93 10.85 41.73
CA THR A 118 14.50 10.90 42.02
C THR A 118 14.06 12.36 42.18
N ILE A 119 12.95 12.72 41.53
CA ILE A 119 12.31 14.03 41.63
C ILE A 119 10.96 13.82 42.30
N GLY A 120 10.74 14.50 43.43
CA GLY A 120 9.52 14.36 44.21
C GLY A 120 9.56 13.28 45.27
N LYS A 121 8.59 13.39 46.18
CA LYS A 121 8.26 12.38 47.18
C LYS A 121 6.87 12.69 47.73
N LYS A 122 6.25 11.73 48.41
CA LYS A 122 4.94 11.97 49.05
C LYS A 122 4.97 13.16 50.03
N GLY A 123 4.00 14.08 49.92
CA GLY A 123 3.78 15.16 50.89
C GLY A 123 3.17 16.43 50.29
N ARG A 124 3.04 17.49 51.11
CA ARG A 124 2.42 18.78 50.75
C ARG A 124 3.37 19.98 50.76
N ASP A 125 4.63 19.76 51.14
CA ASP A 125 5.65 20.81 51.16
C ASP A 125 6.22 21.03 49.74
N PRO A 126 6.88 22.18 49.46
CA PRO A 126 7.57 22.38 48.20
C PRO A 126 8.48 21.20 47.83
N GLY A 127 8.35 20.69 46.60
CA GLY A 127 9.07 19.50 46.14
C GLY A 127 8.49 18.16 46.61
N LYS A 128 7.31 18.16 47.24
CA LYS A 128 6.54 16.96 47.57
C LYS A 128 5.18 16.96 46.86
N TYR A 129 4.65 15.77 46.59
CA TYR A 129 3.39 15.58 45.86
C TYR A 129 2.46 14.65 46.65
N SER A 130 1.15 14.91 46.67
CA SER A 130 0.12 14.02 47.20
C SER A 130 -0.85 13.62 46.10
N THR A 131 -1.56 12.48 46.21
CA THR A 131 -2.54 12.03 45.20
C THR A 131 -3.45 13.17 44.79
N ALA A 132 -3.50 13.39 43.47
CA ALA A 132 -4.43 14.22 42.70
C ALA A 132 -4.57 15.69 43.15
N SER A 133 -3.76 16.55 42.54
CA SER A 133 -4.31 17.75 41.90
C SER A 133 -3.94 17.72 40.42
N ILE A 134 -4.47 16.74 39.69
CA ILE A 134 -4.85 17.01 38.30
C ILE A 134 -6.04 17.94 38.46
N LEU A 135 -5.78 19.25 38.38
CA LEU A 135 -6.84 20.23 38.24
C LEU A 135 -7.52 19.93 36.90
N ASN A 136 -8.82 19.65 36.96
CA ASN A 136 -9.70 19.57 35.80
C ASN A 136 -9.67 20.87 35.00
#